data_AF-A0A9P6UV76-F1
#
_entry.id   AF-A0A9P6UV76-F1
#
_cell.length_a   1.000
_cell.length_b   1.000
_cell.length_c   1.000
_cell.angle_alpha   90.00
_cell.angle_beta   90.00
_cell.angle_gamma   90.00
#
_symmetry.space_group_name_H-M   'P 1'
#
loop_
_entity.id
_entity.type
_entity.pdbx_description
1 polymer ?
#
loop_
_entity_poly.entity_id
_entity_poly.type
_entity_poly.pdbx_seq_one_letter_code
_entity_poly.pdbx_strand_id
1 'polypeptide(L)'
;MTTKLSLSSSVYPYEDVAGLLDTATQDMDVGQLVQVPSFSLFDAMCAIVIMDPKMDTGMVMDDIATRPVYNINKRMTWLSGHALSQTLFTSCHILRLLEISQDDDDDYDDDKSPGPNQDPTQPPREFLVAVLKSCVLAIAKSCALIWSEMRKGQVYEEEDFMTNKFGVSMFEDIPTASLVAMLDQAEYWMETEGGQWIGTHCGSDAGEVLKGIMERIDYCR
;
A
#
# COMPACT_ATOMS: atom_id res chain seq x y z
N MET A 1 31.29 3.52 -4.42
CA MET A 1 30.34 3.56 -5.56
C MET A 1 29.78 4.98 -5.60
N THR A 2 30.33 5.84 -6.46
CA THR A 2 29.99 7.26 -6.51
C THR A 2 28.81 7.45 -7.47
N THR A 3 27.59 7.42 -6.95
CA THR A 3 26.38 7.67 -7.74
C THR A 3 26.38 9.14 -8.15
N LYS A 4 26.68 9.42 -9.42
CA LYS A 4 26.48 10.75 -10.00
C LYS A 4 24.97 10.97 -10.15
N LEU A 5 24.40 11.81 -9.30
CA LEU A 5 23.05 12.35 -9.49
C LEU A 5 23.07 13.15 -10.79
N SER A 6 22.32 12.72 -11.82
CA SER A 6 22.12 13.55 -13.00
C SER A 6 21.19 14.69 -12.60
N LEU A 7 21.72 15.91 -12.54
CA LEU A 7 20.94 17.11 -12.31
C LEU A 7 19.96 17.28 -13.48
N SER A 8 18.69 16.95 -13.24
CA SER A 8 17.62 17.52 -14.05
C SER A 8 17.72 19.04 -13.92
N SER A 9 17.70 19.75 -15.05
CA SER A 9 17.76 21.21 -15.05
C SER A 9 16.54 21.74 -14.34
N SER A 10 16.70 22.19 -13.10
CA SER A 10 15.64 22.85 -12.36
C SER A 10 15.28 24.18 -13.02
N VAL A 11 14.00 24.52 -12.93
CA VAL A 11 13.43 25.76 -13.47
C VAL A 11 13.96 26.99 -12.72
N TYR A 12 14.52 26.80 -11.52
CA TYR A 12 14.99 27.88 -10.65
C TYR A 12 16.53 27.94 -10.58
N PRO A 13 17.12 29.15 -10.52
CA PRO A 13 18.56 29.29 -10.25
C PRO A 13 18.85 28.85 -8.81
N TYR A 14 19.77 27.91 -8.64
CA TYR A 14 20.30 27.52 -7.33
C TYR A 14 21.70 28.09 -7.15
N GLU A 15 21.99 28.56 -5.95
CA GLU A 15 23.32 28.98 -5.50
C GLU A 15 23.79 28.01 -4.40
N ASP A 16 25.05 27.57 -4.50
CA ASP A 16 25.65 26.73 -3.47
C ASP A 16 26.10 27.59 -2.29
N VAL A 17 25.47 27.39 -1.14
CA VAL A 17 25.74 28.11 0.10
C VAL A 17 26.44 27.25 1.17
N ALA A 18 26.91 26.04 0.82
CA ALA A 18 27.50 25.11 1.78
C ALA A 18 28.71 25.72 2.52
N GLY A 19 29.59 26.43 1.80
CA GLY A 19 30.77 27.07 2.41
C GLY A 19 30.44 28.22 3.36
N LEU A 20 29.36 28.95 3.10
CA LEU A 20 28.86 30.01 3.99
C LEU A 20 28.39 29.41 5.32
N LEU A 21 27.59 28.34 5.24
CA LEU A 21 27.06 27.64 6.43
C LEU A 21 28.19 27.04 7.26
N ASP A 22 29.15 26.36 6.62
CA ASP A 22 30.29 25.75 7.32
C ASP A 22 31.10 26.80 8.09
N THR A 23 31.39 27.94 7.45
CA THR A 23 32.09 29.06 8.11
C THR A 23 31.29 29.62 9.28
N ALA A 24 29.99 29.89 9.09
CA ALA A 24 29.14 30.45 10.14
C ALA A 24 28.99 29.52 11.35
N THR A 25 29.00 28.19 11.14
CA THR A 25 28.94 27.23 12.25
C THR A 25 30.20 27.16 13.09
N GLN A 26 31.36 27.61 12.58
CA GLN A 26 32.61 27.67 13.35
C GLN A 26 32.58 28.75 14.44
N ASP A 27 31.72 29.76 14.29
CA ASP A 27 31.54 30.84 15.27
C ASP A 27 30.56 30.47 16.40
N MET A 28 29.99 29.26 16.38
CA MET A 28 29.04 28.79 17.39
C MET A 28 29.73 28.05 18.54
N ASP A 29 29.36 28.40 19.78
CA ASP A 29 29.81 27.67 20.97
C ASP A 29 29.00 26.37 21.17
N VAL A 30 29.61 25.41 21.86
CA VAL A 30 28.93 24.17 22.25
C VAL A 30 27.68 24.47 23.07
N GLY A 31 26.53 23.95 22.62
CA GLY A 31 25.23 24.14 23.27
C GLY A 31 24.42 25.33 22.73
N GLN A 32 24.96 26.12 21.80
CA GLN A 32 24.19 27.11 21.07
C GLN A 32 23.36 26.47 19.96
N LEU A 33 22.17 27.03 19.72
CA LEU A 33 21.27 26.62 18.66
C LEU A 33 20.65 27.84 18.01
N VAL A 34 20.77 27.93 16.69
CA VAL A 34 20.05 28.93 15.90
C VAL A 34 18.72 28.34 15.48
N GLN A 35 17.63 28.95 15.92
CA GLN A 35 16.27 28.54 15.58
C GLN A 35 15.34 29.74 15.49
N VAL A 36 14.21 29.58 14.83
CA VAL A 36 13.14 30.59 14.84
C VAL A 36 12.46 30.61 16.22
N PRO A 37 11.99 31.77 16.72
CA PRO A 37 11.38 31.86 18.04
C PRO A 37 10.14 30.98 18.25
N SER A 38 9.46 30.61 17.17
CA SER A 38 8.26 29.77 17.19
C SER A 38 8.57 28.27 17.22
N PHE A 39 9.82 27.85 17.04
CA PHE A 39 10.22 26.45 17.01
C PHE A 39 10.81 26.05 18.37
N SER A 40 10.25 25.02 18.98
CA SER A 40 10.70 24.54 20.29
C SER A 40 11.54 23.27 20.16
N LEU A 41 12.37 23.00 21.17
CA LEU A 41 13.09 21.73 21.28
C LEU A 41 12.14 20.53 21.42
N PHE A 42 10.91 20.75 21.90
CA PHE A 42 9.90 19.70 21.95
C PHE A 42 9.47 19.29 20.55
N ASP A 43 9.30 20.25 19.63
CA ASP A 43 9.00 19.98 18.22
C ASP A 43 10.15 19.23 17.55
N ALA A 44 11.40 19.56 17.92
CA ALA A 44 12.59 18.88 17.44
C ALA A 44 12.66 17.39 17.83
N MET A 45 12.00 16.96 18.92
CA MET A 45 11.99 15.55 19.33
C MET A 45 11.21 14.65 18.36
N CYS A 46 10.29 15.21 17.59
CA CYS A 46 9.53 14.48 16.57
C CYS A 46 10.20 14.51 15.19
N ALA A 47 11.38 15.14 15.05
CA ALA A 47 12.06 15.27 13.78
C ALA A 47 12.57 13.90 13.27
N ILE A 48 12.40 13.67 11.98
CA ILE A 48 12.98 12.53 11.27
C ILE A 48 14.46 12.81 11.02
N VAL A 49 15.32 11.82 11.22
CA VAL A 49 16.78 11.92 11.01
C VAL A 49 17.16 11.13 9.77
N ILE A 50 17.66 11.82 8.75
CA ILE A 50 18.15 11.23 7.51
C ILE A 50 19.46 10.46 7.78
N MET A 51 19.67 9.34 7.08
CA MET A 51 20.78 8.39 7.25
C MET A 51 20.82 7.65 8.59
N ASP A 52 19.81 7.81 9.45
CA ASP A 52 19.66 6.96 10.64
C ASP A 52 18.89 5.68 10.26
N PRO A 53 19.40 4.46 10.55
CA PRO A 53 18.74 3.23 10.16
C PRO A 53 17.29 3.08 10.67
N LYS A 54 16.97 3.62 11.85
CA LYS A 54 15.63 3.46 12.45
C LYS A 54 14.67 4.58 12.08
N MET A 55 15.20 5.78 11.84
CA MET A 55 14.37 6.97 11.57
C MET A 55 14.23 7.24 10.07
N ASP A 56 15.17 6.80 9.24
CA ASP A 56 15.15 7.03 7.79
C ASP A 56 14.52 5.86 7.04
N THR A 57 13.28 6.04 6.59
CA THR A 57 12.58 5.05 5.76
C THR A 57 13.21 4.83 4.37
N GLY A 58 14.06 5.75 3.90
CA GLY A 58 14.83 5.61 2.66
C GLY A 58 16.04 4.67 2.79
N MET A 59 16.42 4.29 4.02
CA MET A 59 17.49 3.33 4.27
C MET A 59 16.98 1.90 4.09
N VAL A 60 17.38 1.26 2.99
CA VAL A 60 17.07 -0.15 2.75
C VAL A 60 17.93 -1.02 3.66
N MET A 61 17.29 -1.76 4.57
CA MET A 61 17.95 -2.82 5.33
C MET A 61 17.86 -4.15 4.56
N ASP A 62 18.98 -4.88 4.48
CA ASP A 62 19.06 -6.17 3.79
C ASP A 62 18.01 -7.19 4.28
N ASP A 63 17.59 -7.09 5.54
CA ASP A 63 16.62 -7.97 6.20
C ASP A 63 15.17 -7.80 5.74
N ILE A 64 14.84 -6.69 5.05
CA ILE A 64 13.47 -6.42 4.58
C ILE A 64 13.20 -7.12 3.24
N ALA A 65 14.23 -7.30 2.41
CA ALA A 65 14.13 -7.95 1.10
C ALA A 65 13.80 -9.45 1.16
N THR A 66 14.04 -10.09 2.31
CA THR A 66 13.83 -11.53 2.53
C THR A 66 12.47 -11.88 3.13
N ARG A 67 11.62 -10.88 3.44
CA ARG A 67 10.32 -11.14 4.08
C ARG A 67 9.34 -11.78 3.09
N PRO A 68 8.64 -12.85 3.50
CA PRO A 68 7.73 -13.57 2.61
C PRO A 68 6.57 -12.68 2.14
N VAL A 69 6.20 -12.87 0.88
CA VAL A 69 5.10 -12.17 0.21
C VAL A 69 3.76 -12.63 0.80
N TYR A 70 2.99 -11.64 1.25
CA TYR A 70 1.55 -11.70 1.53
C TYR A 70 1.04 -12.68 2.61
N ASN A 71 0.55 -12.12 3.71
CA ASN A 71 -0.29 -12.84 4.67
C ASN A 71 -1.61 -12.07 4.84
N ILE A 72 -2.72 -12.68 4.39
CA ILE A 72 -4.06 -12.06 4.42
C ILE A 72 -4.55 -11.80 5.86
N ASN A 73 -4.00 -12.48 6.86
CA ASN A 73 -4.39 -12.33 8.26
C ASN A 73 -3.97 -10.99 8.88
N LYS A 74 -3.24 -10.13 8.13
CA LYS A 74 -2.81 -8.81 8.61
C LYS A 74 -3.97 -7.84 8.92
N ARG A 75 -5.18 -8.09 8.38
CA ARG A 75 -6.41 -7.37 8.80
C ARG A 75 -6.69 -7.54 10.30
N MET A 76 -6.54 -8.75 10.82
CA MET A 76 -6.76 -9.06 12.24
C MET A 76 -5.67 -8.41 13.12
N THR A 77 -4.45 -8.30 12.61
CA THR A 77 -3.34 -7.65 13.30
C THR A 77 -3.56 -6.14 13.47
N TRP A 78 -4.15 -5.46 12.48
CA TRP A 78 -4.54 -4.04 12.60
C TRP A 78 -5.58 -3.84 13.70
N LEU A 79 -6.62 -4.68 13.73
CA LEU A 79 -7.64 -4.67 14.78
C LEU A 79 -7.10 -4.95 16.18
N SER A 80 -5.86 -5.46 16.29
CA SER A 80 -5.16 -5.69 17.54
C SER A 80 -4.25 -4.51 17.96
N GLY A 81 -4.39 -3.33 17.32
CA GLY A 81 -3.69 -2.10 17.69
C GLY A 81 -2.43 -1.76 16.87
N HIS A 82 -2.10 -2.55 15.83
CA HIS A 82 -0.94 -2.25 14.98
C HIS A 82 -1.24 -1.19 13.92
N ALA A 83 -0.22 -0.53 13.37
CA ALA A 83 -0.42 0.50 12.33
C ALA A 83 -0.90 -0.10 10.99
N LEU A 84 -1.67 0.68 10.22
CA LEU A 84 -2.03 0.33 8.84
C LEU A 84 -0.81 0.15 7.94
N SER A 85 0.21 1.01 8.11
CA SER A 85 1.49 0.95 7.40
C SER A 85 2.26 -0.36 7.66
N GLN A 86 2.08 -0.97 8.83
CA GLN A 86 2.75 -2.21 9.25
C GLN A 86 1.93 -3.46 8.92
N THR A 87 0.66 -3.30 8.52
CA THR A 87 -0.29 -4.38 8.31
C THR A 87 -0.80 -4.37 6.88
N LEU A 88 -1.89 -3.63 6.61
CA LEU A 88 -2.60 -3.62 5.34
C LEU A 88 -1.73 -3.09 4.19
N PHE A 89 -1.02 -1.98 4.41
CA PHE A 89 -0.20 -1.33 3.38
C PHE A 89 1.14 -2.04 3.13
N THR A 90 1.47 -3.08 3.90
CA THR A 90 2.62 -3.93 3.55
C THR A 90 2.32 -4.90 2.40
N SER A 91 1.04 -5.05 2.03
CA SER A 91 0.64 -5.90 0.91
C SER A 91 0.85 -5.16 -0.41
N CYS A 92 1.85 -5.59 -1.20
CA CYS A 92 2.10 -5.04 -2.53
C CYS A 92 0.90 -5.20 -3.47
N HIS A 93 0.07 -6.24 -3.29
CA HIS A 93 -1.15 -6.41 -4.07
C HIS A 93 -2.20 -5.35 -3.74
N ILE A 94 -2.33 -4.99 -2.46
CA ILE A 94 -3.27 -3.95 -2.03
C ILE A 94 -2.79 -2.59 -2.55
N LEU A 95 -1.51 -2.26 -2.35
CA LEU A 95 -0.94 -1.00 -2.85
C LEU A 95 -1.00 -0.88 -4.37
N ARG A 96 -0.66 -1.95 -5.11
CA ARG A 96 -0.68 -1.91 -6.57
C ARG A 96 -2.10 -1.81 -7.12
N LEU A 97 -3.08 -2.47 -6.50
CA LEU A 97 -4.48 -2.31 -6.89
C LEU A 97 -5.06 -0.96 -6.45
N LEU A 98 -4.59 -0.39 -5.33
CA LEU A 98 -4.88 0.98 -4.91
C LEU A 98 -4.42 2.01 -5.95
N GLU A 99 -3.24 1.79 -6.55
CA GLU A 99 -2.68 2.63 -7.62
C GLU A 99 -3.42 2.45 -8.95
N ILE A 100 -3.66 1.20 -9.40
CA ILE A 100 -4.33 0.90 -10.68
C ILE A 100 -5.73 1.51 -10.76
N SER A 101 -6.42 1.64 -9.62
CA SER A 101 -7.78 2.17 -9.57
C SER A 101 -7.87 3.69 -9.81
N GLN A 102 -6.75 4.41 -9.84
CA GLN A 102 -6.73 5.87 -10.10
C GLN A 102 -6.57 6.22 -11.58
N ASP A 103 -6.14 5.28 -12.42
CA ASP A 103 -5.73 5.54 -13.81
C ASP A 103 -6.65 4.93 -14.90
N ASP A 104 -7.60 4.06 -14.54
CA ASP A 104 -8.33 3.22 -15.52
C ASP A 104 -9.68 3.81 -16.02
N ASP A 105 -10.07 5.03 -15.65
CA ASP A 105 -11.35 5.62 -16.10
C ASP A 105 -11.27 6.38 -17.44
N ASP A 106 -10.08 6.64 -18.02
CA ASP A 106 -9.95 7.60 -19.15
C ASP A 106 -9.31 7.09 -20.46
N ASP A 107 -8.98 5.80 -20.65
CA ASP A 107 -8.49 5.33 -21.98
C ASP A 107 -8.84 3.86 -22.28
N TYR A 108 -10.12 3.59 -22.57
CA TYR A 108 -10.57 2.30 -23.10
C TYR A 108 -10.74 2.39 -24.62
N ASP A 109 -9.63 2.21 -25.35
CA ASP A 109 -9.64 1.96 -26.79
C ASP A 109 -9.98 0.46 -27.01
N ASP A 110 -11.18 0.21 -27.53
CA ASP A 110 -11.85 -1.11 -27.73
C ASP A 110 -11.13 -2.03 -28.74
N ASP A 111 -9.99 -1.62 -29.31
CA ASP A 111 -9.37 -2.26 -30.49
C ASP A 111 -8.10 -3.10 -30.19
N LYS A 112 -7.77 -3.36 -28.91
CA LYS A 112 -6.72 -4.35 -28.60
C LYS A 112 -7.32 -5.74 -28.41
N SER A 113 -7.52 -6.41 -29.54
CA SER A 113 -7.69 -7.87 -29.59
C SER A 113 -6.58 -8.55 -28.76
N PRO A 114 -6.86 -9.66 -28.06
CA PRO A 114 -5.86 -10.37 -27.28
C PRO A 114 -4.72 -10.81 -28.20
N GLY A 115 -3.53 -10.25 -28.00
CA GLY A 115 -2.35 -10.63 -28.76
C GLY A 115 -2.07 -12.14 -28.65
N PRO A 116 -1.61 -12.82 -29.71
CA PRO A 116 -1.57 -14.29 -29.81
C PRO A 116 -0.49 -14.98 -28.95
N ASN A 117 0.06 -14.31 -27.93
CA ASN A 117 1.11 -14.84 -27.06
C ASN A 117 0.84 -14.45 -25.59
N GLN A 118 -0.29 -14.91 -25.03
CA GLN A 118 -0.37 -15.03 -23.57
C GLN A 118 0.45 -16.26 -23.16
N ASP A 119 1.46 -16.05 -22.31
CA ASP A 119 2.23 -17.12 -21.70
C ASP A 119 1.25 -17.99 -20.89
N PRO A 120 1.09 -19.30 -21.19
CA PRO A 120 0.13 -20.16 -20.50
C PRO A 120 0.40 -20.33 -19.00
N THR A 121 1.53 -19.82 -18.50
CA THR A 121 1.86 -19.81 -17.08
C THR A 121 1.32 -18.60 -16.32
N GLN A 122 0.82 -17.56 -17.01
CA GLN A 122 0.26 -16.37 -16.36
C GLN A 122 -1.22 -16.56 -15.99
N PRO A 123 -1.66 -16.04 -14.83
CA PRO A 123 -3.07 -16.08 -14.47
C PRO A 123 -3.92 -15.30 -15.48
N PRO A 124 -5.14 -15.75 -15.79
CA PRO A 124 -6.08 -15.02 -16.64
C PRO A 124 -6.24 -13.59 -16.10
N ARG A 125 -6.31 -12.61 -17.00
CA ARG A 125 -6.57 -11.21 -16.61
C ARG A 125 -7.88 -11.11 -15.84
N GLU A 126 -8.83 -11.94 -16.21
CA GLU A 126 -10.14 -12.12 -15.59
C GLU A 126 -10.01 -12.57 -14.13
N PHE A 127 -9.08 -13.46 -13.78
CA PHE A 127 -8.81 -13.81 -12.38
C PHE A 127 -8.32 -12.60 -11.58
N LEU A 128 -7.39 -11.83 -12.14
CA LEU A 128 -6.84 -10.65 -11.48
C LEU A 128 -7.88 -9.55 -11.28
N VAL A 129 -8.68 -9.26 -12.31
CA VAL A 129 -9.65 -8.15 -12.31
C VAL A 129 -10.97 -8.54 -11.65
N ALA A 130 -11.50 -9.74 -11.90
CA ALA A 130 -12.78 -10.17 -11.35
C ALA A 130 -12.63 -10.64 -9.90
N VAL A 131 -11.57 -11.40 -9.57
CA VAL A 131 -11.45 -12.07 -8.26
C VAL A 131 -10.51 -11.36 -7.31
N LEU A 132 -9.28 -11.08 -7.72
CA LEU A 132 -8.30 -10.49 -6.81
C LEU A 132 -8.64 -9.03 -6.48
N LYS A 133 -9.01 -8.22 -7.49
CA LYS A 133 -9.40 -6.81 -7.29
C LYS A 133 -10.65 -6.70 -6.41
N SER A 134 -11.70 -7.48 -6.65
CA SER A 134 -12.93 -7.44 -5.86
C SER A 134 -12.69 -7.78 -4.38
N CYS A 135 -11.94 -8.85 -4.10
CA CYS A 135 -11.55 -9.22 -2.73
C CYS A 135 -10.71 -8.12 -2.04
N VAL A 136 -9.75 -7.53 -2.74
CA VAL A 136 -8.92 -6.46 -2.18
C VAL A 136 -9.73 -5.20 -1.90
N LEU A 137 -10.61 -4.80 -2.82
CA LEU A 137 -11.53 -3.67 -2.63
C LEU A 137 -12.47 -3.92 -1.46
N ALA A 138 -12.97 -5.14 -1.29
CA ALA A 138 -13.84 -5.53 -0.19
C ALA A 138 -13.13 -5.43 1.17
N ILE A 139 -11.88 -5.89 1.24
CA ILE A 139 -11.05 -5.74 2.43
C ILE A 139 -10.79 -4.27 2.73
N ALA A 140 -10.40 -3.47 1.72
CA ALA A 140 -10.15 -2.04 1.88
C ALA A 140 -11.40 -1.29 2.37
N LYS A 141 -12.56 -1.57 1.76
CA LYS A 141 -13.86 -0.99 2.17
C LYS A 141 -14.24 -1.39 3.59
N SER A 142 -14.04 -2.65 3.96
CA SER A 142 -14.27 -3.12 5.33
C SER A 142 -13.40 -2.35 6.33
N CYS A 143 -12.12 -2.16 6.01
CA CYS A 143 -11.23 -1.32 6.81
C CYS A 143 -11.71 0.14 6.85
N ALA A 144 -12.18 0.70 5.74
CA ALA A 144 -12.72 2.06 5.69
C ALA A 144 -13.95 2.23 6.60
N LEU A 145 -14.86 1.24 6.62
CA LEU A 145 -16.03 1.24 7.49
C LEU A 145 -15.64 1.17 8.97
N ILE A 146 -14.75 0.24 9.33
CA ILE A 146 -14.20 0.13 10.70
C ILE A 146 -13.56 1.46 11.10
N TRP A 147 -12.72 2.02 10.24
CA TRP A 147 -12.06 3.29 10.49
C TRP A 147 -13.05 4.44 10.69
N SER A 148 -14.13 4.49 9.89
CA SER A 148 -15.20 5.47 10.05
C SER A 148 -15.93 5.34 11.39
N GLU A 149 -16.14 4.11 11.87
CA GLU A 149 -16.71 3.87 13.20
C GLU A 149 -15.76 4.32 14.32
N MET A 150 -14.47 3.99 14.23
CA MET A 150 -13.48 4.38 15.25
C MET A 150 -13.35 5.89 15.39
N ARG A 151 -13.49 6.64 14.30
CA ARG A 151 -13.47 8.11 14.33
C ARG A 151 -14.67 8.77 15.01
N LYS A 152 -15.69 8.02 15.44
CA LYS A 152 -16.83 8.59 16.18
C LYS A 152 -16.48 8.97 17.63
N GLY A 153 -15.21 8.85 18.03
CA GLY A 153 -14.71 9.29 19.34
C GLY A 153 -15.04 8.33 20.48
N GLN A 154 -15.28 7.06 20.16
CA GLN A 154 -15.52 6.00 21.17
C GLN A 154 -14.24 5.26 21.56
N VAL A 155 -13.13 5.49 20.86
CA VAL A 155 -11.81 4.88 21.08
C VAL A 155 -10.73 5.95 21.10
N TYR A 156 -9.63 5.68 21.81
CA TYR A 156 -8.47 6.56 21.86
C TYR A 156 -7.51 6.27 20.69
N GLU A 157 -7.21 7.32 19.92
CA GLU A 157 -6.26 7.27 18.82
C GLU A 157 -4.85 7.01 19.35
N GLU A 158 -4.09 6.15 18.65
CA GLU A 158 -2.73 5.73 19.00
C GLU A 158 -2.55 4.93 20.31
N GLU A 159 -3.63 4.70 21.07
CA GLU A 159 -3.66 3.78 22.23
C GLU A 159 -4.45 2.51 21.90
N ASP A 160 -5.75 2.66 21.61
CA ASP A 160 -6.62 1.53 21.26
C ASP A 160 -6.49 1.17 19.78
N PHE A 161 -6.27 2.19 18.95
CA PHE A 161 -6.33 2.06 17.51
C PHE A 161 -5.52 3.10 16.75
N MET A 162 -4.86 2.68 15.66
CA MET A 162 -4.18 3.58 14.74
C MET A 162 -5.04 3.88 13.50
N THR A 163 -5.38 5.15 13.34
CA THR A 163 -6.23 5.73 12.29
C THR A 163 -5.43 6.35 11.14
N ASN A 164 -4.13 6.58 11.29
CA ASN A 164 -3.35 7.27 10.27
C ASN A 164 -3.28 6.45 8.97
N LYS A 165 -3.75 7.06 7.87
CA LYS A 165 -3.76 6.46 6.52
C LYS A 165 -2.53 6.83 5.68
N PHE A 166 -1.69 7.74 6.15
CA PHE A 166 -0.52 8.23 5.40
C PHE A 166 -0.86 8.71 3.97
N GLY A 167 -2.05 9.29 3.78
CA GLY A 167 -2.52 9.81 2.48
C GLY A 167 -3.11 8.75 1.53
N VAL A 168 -3.20 7.48 1.93
CA VAL A 168 -3.76 6.41 1.10
C VAL A 168 -5.29 6.35 1.26
N SER A 169 -6.03 6.43 0.15
CA SER A 169 -7.49 6.22 0.15
C SER A 169 -7.81 4.75 0.38
N MET A 170 -8.91 4.45 1.07
CA MET A 170 -9.42 3.09 1.23
C MET A 170 -10.71 2.85 0.43
N PHE A 171 -10.89 3.61 -0.65
CA PHE A 171 -12.09 3.54 -1.50
C PHE A 171 -13.37 3.84 -0.74
N GLU A 172 -13.35 4.90 0.06
CA GLU A 172 -14.51 5.36 0.81
C GLU A 172 -15.72 5.64 -0.10
N ASP A 173 -15.47 6.04 -1.35
CA ASP A 173 -16.50 6.48 -2.30
C ASP A 173 -17.22 5.33 -3.01
N ILE A 174 -16.64 4.13 -3.06
CA ILE A 174 -17.26 2.98 -3.74
C ILE A 174 -18.49 2.52 -2.95
N PRO A 175 -19.70 2.46 -3.54
CA PRO A 175 -20.89 1.98 -2.85
C PRO A 175 -20.76 0.51 -2.46
N THR A 176 -21.16 0.16 -1.23
CA THR A 176 -21.13 -1.23 -0.74
C THR A 176 -21.92 -2.17 -1.64
N ALA A 177 -23.06 -1.74 -2.19
CA ALA A 177 -23.87 -2.54 -3.10
C ALA A 177 -23.11 -2.92 -4.38
N SER A 178 -22.37 -1.97 -4.97
CA SER A 178 -21.53 -2.22 -6.15
C SER A 178 -20.42 -3.22 -5.85
N LEU A 179 -19.85 -3.14 -4.64
CA LEU A 179 -18.81 -4.06 -4.20
C LEU A 179 -19.31 -5.48 -3.97
N VAL A 180 -20.49 -5.64 -3.37
CA VAL A 180 -21.14 -6.95 -3.24
C VAL A 180 -21.39 -7.54 -4.62
N ALA A 181 -21.92 -6.76 -5.58
CA ALA A 181 -22.12 -7.24 -6.95
C ALA A 181 -20.81 -7.67 -7.64
N MET A 182 -19.69 -6.98 -7.37
CA MET A 182 -18.37 -7.39 -7.87
C MET A 182 -17.90 -8.71 -7.26
N LEU A 183 -18.18 -8.97 -5.98
CA LEU A 183 -17.89 -10.25 -5.33
C LEU A 183 -18.78 -11.38 -5.88
N ASP A 184 -20.05 -11.12 -6.13
CA ASP A 184 -20.97 -12.09 -6.74
C ASP A 184 -20.48 -12.50 -8.14
N GLN A 185 -20.00 -11.53 -8.92
CA GLN A 185 -19.40 -11.79 -10.23
C GLN A 185 -18.10 -12.60 -10.13
N ALA A 186 -17.29 -12.35 -9.08
CA ALA A 186 -16.07 -13.10 -8.81
C ALA A 186 -16.37 -14.57 -8.48
N GLU A 187 -17.36 -14.82 -7.63
CA GLU A 187 -17.85 -16.14 -7.25
C GLU A 187 -18.31 -16.90 -8.51
N TYR A 188 -19.16 -16.28 -9.33
CA TYR A 188 -19.65 -16.88 -10.57
C TYR A 188 -18.52 -17.24 -11.55
N TRP A 189 -17.54 -16.37 -11.73
CA TRP A 189 -16.40 -16.65 -12.61
C TRP A 189 -15.54 -17.80 -12.08
N MET A 190 -15.33 -17.87 -10.76
CA MET A 190 -14.58 -18.96 -10.13
C MET A 190 -15.27 -20.32 -10.31
N GLU A 191 -16.60 -20.37 -10.22
CA GLU A 191 -17.37 -21.61 -10.40
C GLU A 191 -17.39 -22.11 -11.85
N THR A 192 -17.35 -21.18 -12.82
CA THR A 192 -17.50 -21.50 -14.25
C THR A 192 -16.16 -21.78 -14.94
N GLU A 193 -15.23 -20.83 -14.85
CA GLU A 193 -13.99 -20.82 -15.62
C GLU A 193 -12.75 -20.98 -14.70
N GLY A 194 -12.75 -20.30 -13.55
CA GLY A 194 -11.62 -20.28 -12.63
C GLY A 194 -11.26 -21.65 -12.07
N GLY A 195 -12.26 -22.47 -11.71
CA GLY A 195 -12.03 -23.83 -11.22
C GLY A 195 -11.36 -24.75 -12.25
N GLN A 196 -11.70 -24.60 -13.54
CA GLN A 196 -11.07 -25.37 -14.62
C GLN A 196 -9.62 -24.92 -14.85
N TRP A 197 -9.38 -23.61 -14.80
CA TRP A 197 -8.03 -23.06 -14.92
C TRP A 197 -7.12 -23.49 -13.76
N ILE A 198 -7.60 -23.39 -12.51
CA ILE A 198 -6.85 -23.85 -11.33
C ILE A 198 -6.59 -25.36 -11.39
N GLY A 199 -7.60 -26.15 -11.78
CA GLY A 199 -7.46 -27.60 -11.92
C GLY A 199 -6.40 -28.03 -12.95
N THR A 200 -6.23 -27.24 -14.01
CA THR A 200 -5.25 -27.53 -15.07
C THR A 200 -3.83 -27.06 -14.74
N HIS A 201 -3.67 -26.02 -13.90
CA HIS A 201 -2.37 -25.39 -13.63
C HIS A 201 -1.80 -25.68 -12.23
N CYS A 202 -2.64 -26.01 -11.24
CA CYS A 202 -2.22 -26.22 -9.84
C CYS A 202 -2.08 -27.69 -9.40
N GLY A 203 -2.30 -28.66 -10.31
CA GLY A 203 -2.02 -30.08 -10.05
C GLY A 203 -2.74 -30.64 -8.81
N SER A 204 -2.00 -31.26 -7.89
CA SER A 204 -2.55 -31.90 -6.68
C SER A 204 -3.19 -30.93 -5.69
N ASP A 205 -2.74 -29.67 -5.70
CA ASP A 205 -3.10 -28.68 -4.67
C ASP A 205 -4.30 -27.84 -5.11
N ALA A 206 -4.79 -28.05 -6.34
CA ALA A 206 -5.89 -27.29 -6.95
C ALA A 206 -7.16 -27.26 -6.08
N GLY A 207 -7.51 -28.38 -5.43
CA GLY A 207 -8.68 -28.46 -4.57
C GLY A 207 -8.57 -27.60 -3.31
N GLU A 208 -7.39 -27.56 -2.69
CA GLU A 208 -7.14 -26.72 -1.51
C GLU A 208 -7.06 -25.23 -1.89
N VAL A 209 -6.44 -24.92 -3.03
CA VAL A 209 -6.35 -23.55 -3.56
C VAL A 209 -7.73 -22.99 -3.90
N LEU A 210 -8.55 -23.76 -4.63
CA LEU A 210 -9.90 -23.36 -4.99
C LEU A 210 -10.76 -23.12 -3.74
N LYS A 211 -10.73 -24.07 -2.79
CA LYS A 211 -11.43 -23.94 -1.52
C LYS A 211 -10.98 -22.69 -0.76
N GLY A 212 -9.67 -22.45 -0.67
CA GLY A 212 -9.12 -21.29 0.01
C GLY A 212 -9.47 -19.96 -0.65
N ILE A 213 -9.63 -19.91 -1.98
CA ILE A 213 -10.09 -18.71 -2.70
C ILE A 213 -11.59 -18.48 -2.46
N MET A 214 -12.41 -19.51 -2.58
CA MET A 214 -13.86 -19.40 -2.36
C MET A 214 -14.18 -18.98 -0.92
N GLU A 215 -13.53 -19.58 0.08
CA GLU A 215 -13.67 -19.18 1.49
C GLU A 215 -13.29 -17.70 1.72
N ARG A 216 -12.36 -17.16 0.92
CA ARG A 216 -11.97 -15.74 1.01
C ARG A 216 -12.96 -14.81 0.33
N ILE A 217 -13.56 -15.23 -0.78
CA ILE A 217 -14.64 -14.47 -1.44
C ILE A 217 -15.82 -14.37 -0.47
N ASP A 218 -16.22 -15.50 0.14
CA ASP A 218 -17.28 -15.54 1.15
C ASP A 218 -16.95 -14.70 2.38
N TYR A 219 -15.71 -14.75 2.86
CA TYR A 219 -15.25 -13.92 3.99
C TYR A 219 -15.31 -12.41 3.70
N CYS A 220 -15.24 -12.01 2.43
CA CYS A 220 -15.27 -10.61 2.01
C CYS A 220 -16.69 -10.04 1.83
N ARG A 221 -17.72 -10.89 1.81
CA ARG A 221 -19.13 -10.51 1.72
C ARG A 221 -19.70 -10.14 3.09
#